data_AF-A0A9X1YD82-F1
#
_entry.id   AF-A0A9X1YD82-F1
#
_cell.length_a   1.000
_cell.length_b   1.000
_cell.length_c   1.000
_cell.angle_alpha   90.00
_cell.angle_beta   90.00
_cell.angle_gamma   90.00
#
_symmetry.space_group_name_H-M   'P 1'
#
loop_
_entity.id
_entity.type
_entity.pdbx_description
1 polymer ?
#
loop_
_entity_poly.entity_id
_entity_poly.type
_entity_poly.pdbx_seq_one_letter_code
_entity_poly.pdbx_strand_id
1 'polypeptide(L)'
;MGGKGLQEADLREGLREGGKVLGWLVVARGDGPDVEYAIYIRPSWTRGYRILRTWRDKEDRTFRSLDKLFKLPSAFNYHAPITVYPQGCPELHKFRGVLARDGGVPASDGPDGTDGEADTPEHPPQPAD
;
A
#
# COMPACT_ATOMS: atom_id res chain seq x y z
N MET A 1 8.51 2.40 -13.56
CA MET A 1 8.21 1.11 -14.23
C MET A 1 7.63 0.14 -13.21
N GLY A 2 6.30 0.01 -13.14
CA GLY A 2 5.65 -1.05 -12.36
C GLY A 2 5.90 -2.38 -13.07
N GLY A 3 6.63 -3.30 -12.44
CA GLY A 3 6.85 -4.61 -13.06
C GLY A 3 5.55 -5.41 -13.11
N LYS A 4 5.50 -6.37 -14.04
CA LYS A 4 4.33 -7.22 -14.32
C LYS A 4 3.75 -7.79 -13.02
N GLY A 5 2.42 -7.81 -12.92
CA GLY A 5 1.73 -8.48 -11.82
C GLY A 5 2.02 -9.98 -11.79
N LEU A 6 1.69 -10.63 -10.69
CA LEU A 6 1.91 -12.05 -10.47
C LEU A 6 0.57 -12.79 -10.61
N GLN A 7 0.53 -13.89 -11.35
CA GLN A 7 -0.66 -14.75 -11.42
C GLN A 7 -0.47 -15.97 -10.50
N GLU A 8 -1.57 -16.67 -10.22
CA GLU A 8 -1.49 -17.92 -9.45
C GLU A 8 -0.64 -18.99 -10.15
N ALA A 9 -0.60 -19.00 -11.49
CA ALA A 9 0.25 -19.90 -12.25
C ALA A 9 1.74 -19.59 -12.02
N ASP A 10 2.14 -18.32 -12.05
CA ASP A 10 3.53 -17.90 -11.76
C ASP A 10 3.93 -18.26 -10.32
N LEU A 11 3.00 -18.15 -9.36
CA LEU A 11 3.22 -18.58 -7.98
C LEU A 11 3.44 -20.07 -7.87
N ARG A 12 2.57 -20.87 -8.48
CA ARG A 12 2.69 -22.33 -8.46
C ARG A 12 3.97 -22.80 -9.14
N GLU A 13 4.33 -22.17 -10.26
CA GLU A 13 5.58 -22.47 -10.95
C GLU A 13 6.79 -22.13 -10.08
N GLY A 14 6.87 -20.92 -9.54
CA GLY A 14 7.99 -20.52 -8.68
C GLY A 14 8.13 -21.37 -7.42
N LEU A 15 7.02 -21.79 -6.80
CA LEU A 15 7.05 -22.74 -5.69
C LEU A 15 7.54 -24.14 -6.13
N ARG A 16 7.10 -24.62 -7.29
CA ARG A 16 7.55 -25.90 -7.86
C ARG A 16 9.05 -25.89 -8.17
N GLU A 17 9.60 -24.75 -8.55
CA GLU A 17 11.03 -24.55 -8.78
C GLU A 17 11.84 -24.35 -7.48
N GLY A 18 11.22 -24.49 -6.30
CA GLY A 18 11.87 -24.38 -4.99
C GLY A 18 11.87 -22.96 -4.41
N GLY A 19 11.18 -22.02 -5.03
CA GLY A 19 10.94 -20.69 -4.50
C GLY A 19 10.06 -20.69 -3.25
N LYS A 20 10.02 -19.54 -2.56
CA LYS A 20 9.19 -19.32 -1.37
C LYS A 20 8.46 -17.99 -1.42
N VAL A 21 7.30 -17.91 -0.79
CA VAL A 21 6.65 -16.64 -0.50
C VAL A 21 7.28 -16.04 0.76
N LEU A 22 7.89 -14.86 0.63
CA LEU A 22 8.60 -14.16 1.70
C LEU A 22 7.74 -13.12 2.41
N GLY A 23 6.61 -12.72 1.83
CA GLY A 23 5.75 -11.72 2.42
C GLY A 23 4.40 -11.64 1.73
N TRP A 24 3.38 -11.36 2.54
CA TRP A 24 2.01 -11.16 2.10
C TRP A 24 1.49 -9.85 2.67
N LEU A 25 1.05 -8.96 1.78
CA LEU A 25 0.51 -7.66 2.12
C LEU A 25 -0.84 -7.49 1.44
N VAL A 26 -1.78 -6.86 2.14
CA VAL A 26 -3.11 -6.57 1.61
C VAL A 26 -3.36 -5.08 1.68
N VAL A 27 -3.90 -4.52 0.60
CA VAL A 27 -4.38 -3.13 0.57
C VAL A 27 -5.90 -3.15 0.49
N ALA A 28 -6.55 -2.52 1.46
CA ALA A 28 -7.99 -2.27 1.44
C ALA A 28 -8.26 -0.99 0.63
N ARG A 29 -8.96 -1.12 -0.50
CA ARG A 29 -9.33 -0.02 -1.40
C ARG A 29 -10.79 0.36 -1.18
N GLY A 30 -11.05 1.66 -1.04
CA GLY A 30 -12.37 2.16 -0.68
C GLY A 30 -12.75 1.87 0.78
N ASP A 31 -14.00 2.18 1.12
CA ASP A 31 -14.50 2.20 2.49
C ASP A 31 -15.87 1.52 2.60
N GLY A 32 -16.19 1.02 3.79
CA GLY A 32 -17.49 0.45 4.09
C GLY A 32 -17.82 -0.83 3.28
N PRO A 33 -19.04 -0.99 2.76
CA PRO A 33 -19.50 -2.23 2.14
C PRO A 33 -18.86 -2.52 0.77
N ASP A 34 -18.28 -1.49 0.13
CA ASP A 34 -17.66 -1.58 -1.19
C ASP A 34 -16.13 -1.76 -1.12
N VAL A 35 -15.59 -2.04 0.06
CA VAL A 35 -14.15 -2.26 0.24
C VAL A 35 -13.65 -3.45 -0.58
N GLU A 36 -12.57 -3.23 -1.31
CA GLU A 36 -11.89 -4.22 -2.13
C GLU A 36 -10.47 -4.48 -1.63
N TYR A 37 -10.16 -5.73 -1.32
CA TYR A 37 -8.85 -6.14 -0.82
C TYR A 37 -7.95 -6.61 -1.96
N ALA A 38 -6.96 -5.80 -2.31
CA ALA A 38 -5.91 -6.15 -3.28
C ALA A 38 -4.74 -6.84 -2.58
N ILE A 39 -4.20 -7.89 -3.22
CA ILE A 39 -3.14 -8.72 -2.63
C ILE A 39 -1.80 -8.43 -3.28
N TYR A 40 -0.78 -8.23 -2.45
CA TYR A 40 0.62 -8.10 -2.82
C TYR A 40 1.45 -9.23 -2.22
N ILE A 41 2.23 -9.88 -3.07
CA ILE A 41 3.06 -11.02 -2.69
C ILE A 41 4.52 -10.70 -2.99
N ARG A 42 5.40 -11.01 -2.04
CA ARG A 42 6.85 -10.92 -2.21
C ARG A 42 7.40 -12.33 -2.40
N PRO A 43 7.57 -12.82 -3.64
CA PRO A 43 8.20 -14.11 -3.88
C PRO A 43 9.74 -14.01 -3.76
N SER A 44 10.42 -15.11 -3.48
CA SER A 44 11.87 -15.16 -3.36
C SER A 44 12.62 -15.03 -4.69
N TRP A 45 11.96 -15.36 -5.80
CA TRP A 45 12.55 -15.39 -7.15
C TRP A 45 12.39 -14.07 -7.92
N THR A 46 11.70 -13.07 -7.37
CA THR A 46 11.67 -11.71 -7.95
C THR A 46 11.94 -10.64 -6.90
N ARG A 47 12.37 -9.45 -7.35
CA ARG A 47 12.61 -8.33 -6.45
C ARG A 47 11.33 -7.56 -6.15
N GLY A 48 11.04 -7.39 -4.86
CA GLY A 48 9.93 -6.58 -4.35
C GLY A 48 8.59 -7.32 -4.31
N TYR A 49 7.56 -6.59 -3.93
CA TYR A 49 6.17 -7.04 -3.94
C TYR A 49 5.60 -6.99 -5.36
N ARG A 50 4.68 -7.90 -5.64
CA ARG A 50 3.92 -8.00 -6.89
C ARG A 50 2.45 -8.11 -6.56
N ILE A 51 1.63 -7.30 -7.22
CA ILE A 51 0.18 -7.42 -7.11
C ILE A 51 -0.29 -8.73 -7.74
N LEU A 52 -1.21 -9.42 -7.08
CA LEU A 52 -1.86 -10.61 -7.61
C LEU A 52 -2.88 -10.22 -8.68
N ARG A 53 -2.79 -10.81 -9.86
CA ARG A 53 -3.68 -10.55 -11.00
C ARG A 53 -4.61 -11.73 -11.28
N THR A 54 -5.75 -11.42 -11.90
CA THR A 54 -6.67 -12.43 -12.42
C THR A 54 -6.08 -13.12 -13.65
N TRP A 55 -6.63 -14.29 -13.98
CA TRP A 55 -6.23 -15.06 -15.16
C TRP A 55 -6.30 -14.20 -16.43
N ARG A 56 -5.24 -14.25 -17.28
CA ARG A 56 -4.99 -13.39 -18.46
C ARG A 56 -4.57 -11.94 -18.18
N ASP A 57 -4.13 -11.62 -16.96
CA ASP A 57 -3.54 -10.33 -16.61
C ASP A 57 -4.46 -9.11 -16.82
N LYS A 58 -5.77 -9.34 -17.02
CA LYS A 58 -6.70 -8.27 -17.39
C LYS A 58 -6.98 -7.31 -16.24
N GLU A 59 -7.04 -7.84 -15.01
CA GLU A 59 -7.44 -7.06 -13.83
C GLU A 59 -6.66 -7.51 -12.59
N ASP A 60 -6.60 -6.62 -11.60
CA ASP A 60 -6.12 -6.97 -10.27
C ASP A 60 -7.10 -7.97 -9.65
N ARG A 61 -6.58 -8.95 -8.92
CA ARG A 61 -7.45 -9.83 -8.14
C ARG A 61 -7.78 -9.14 -6.81
N THR A 62 -8.99 -8.61 -6.73
CA THR A 62 -9.56 -8.06 -5.49
C THR A 62 -10.53 -9.04 -4.85
N PHE A 63 -10.74 -8.88 -3.55
CA PHE A 63 -11.71 -9.64 -2.78
C PHE A 63 -12.61 -8.68 -2.02
N ARG A 64 -13.90 -8.99 -1.85
CA ARG A 64 -14.82 -8.21 -1.00
C ARG A 64 -14.84 -8.64 0.47
N SER A 65 -14.09 -9.70 0.82
CA SER A 65 -14.13 -10.27 2.16
C SER A 65 -12.78 -10.84 2.56
N LEU A 66 -12.32 -10.49 3.77
CA LEU A 66 -11.06 -10.98 4.33
C LEU A 66 -11.09 -12.50 4.58
N ASP A 67 -12.23 -13.09 4.94
CA ASP A 67 -12.37 -14.54 5.11
C ASP A 67 -11.96 -15.35 3.87
N LYS A 68 -12.28 -14.84 2.68
CA LYS A 68 -11.89 -15.50 1.42
C LYS A 68 -10.39 -15.35 1.16
N LEU A 69 -9.79 -14.27 1.67
CA LEU A 69 -8.38 -13.97 1.52
C LEU A 69 -7.51 -14.86 2.41
N PHE A 70 -7.91 -15.11 3.66
CA PHE A 70 -7.10 -15.89 4.63
C PHE A 70 -6.86 -17.35 4.22
N LYS A 71 -7.71 -17.93 3.36
CA LYS A 71 -7.50 -19.29 2.85
C LYS A 71 -6.41 -19.36 1.78
N LEU A 72 -6.15 -18.26 1.09
CA LEU A 72 -5.26 -18.22 -0.06
C LEU A 72 -3.76 -18.40 0.30
N PRO A 73 -3.21 -17.75 1.36
CA PRO A 73 -1.81 -17.93 1.75
C PRO A 73 -1.44 -19.37 2.09
N SER A 74 -2.33 -20.12 2.74
CA SER A 74 -2.12 -21.53 3.07
C SER A 74 -1.96 -22.40 1.82
N ALA A 75 -2.62 -22.05 0.71
CA ALA A 75 -2.46 -22.75 -0.57
C ALA A 75 -1.09 -22.54 -1.23
N PHE A 76 -0.31 -21.57 -0.75
CA PHE A 76 1.03 -21.23 -1.23
C PHE A 76 2.12 -21.40 -0.16
N ASN A 77 1.85 -22.23 0.87
CA ASN A 77 2.78 -22.52 1.97
C ASN A 77 3.24 -21.28 2.76
N TYR A 78 2.41 -20.23 2.80
CA TYR A 78 2.70 -19.03 3.59
C TYR A 78 1.96 -19.08 4.94
N HIS A 79 2.73 -19.11 6.03
CA HIS A 79 2.22 -19.21 7.41
C HIS A 79 2.65 -18.03 8.30
N ALA A 80 3.26 -17.00 7.71
CA ALA A 80 3.67 -15.79 8.41
C ALA A 80 2.51 -14.78 8.50
N PRO A 81 2.64 -13.72 9.33
CA PRO A 81 1.64 -12.67 9.44
C PRO A 81 1.27 -12.03 8.10
N ILE A 82 0.00 -11.65 7.98
CA ILE A 82 -0.55 -10.90 6.84
C ILE A 82 -0.91 -9.52 7.35
N THR A 83 -0.27 -8.50 6.80
CA THR A 83 -0.57 -7.10 7.20
C THR A 83 -1.53 -6.48 6.21
N VAL A 84 -2.57 -5.83 6.74
CA VAL A 84 -3.57 -5.09 5.96
C VAL A 84 -3.33 -3.60 6.16
N TYR A 85 -3.22 -2.86 5.06
CA TYR A 85 -3.11 -1.40 5.08
C TYR A 85 -4.31 -0.78 4.37
N PRO A 86 -4.83 0.36 4.84
CA PRO A 86 -5.75 1.17 4.05
C PRO A 86 -5.02 1.75 2.84
N GLN A 87 -5.75 1.94 1.74
CA GLN A 87 -5.25 2.66 0.57
C GLN A 87 -4.79 4.06 0.99
N GLY A 88 -3.64 4.48 0.46
CA GLY A 88 -3.06 5.78 0.78
C GLY A 88 -2.22 5.80 2.07
N CYS A 89 -2.06 4.66 2.75
CA CYS A 89 -1.22 4.59 3.94
C CYS A 89 0.26 4.91 3.58
N PRO A 90 0.90 5.91 4.23
CA PRO A 90 2.28 6.29 3.93
C PRO A 90 3.30 5.16 4.11
N GLU A 91 3.00 4.19 4.98
CA GLU A 91 3.86 3.03 5.18
C GLU A 91 4.02 2.17 3.92
N LEU A 92 3.06 2.24 3.00
CA LEU A 92 3.09 1.50 1.75
C LEU A 92 4.23 1.92 0.83
N HIS A 93 4.76 3.14 0.96
CA HIS A 93 5.92 3.61 0.18
C HIS A 93 7.21 2.86 0.50
N LYS A 94 7.30 2.27 1.70
CA LYS A 94 8.46 1.46 2.11
C LYS A 94 8.52 0.15 1.32
N PHE A 95 7.40 -0.33 0.79
CA PHE A 95 7.31 -1.62 0.09
C PHE A 95 7.52 -1.44 -1.42
N ARG A 96 8.74 -1.74 -1.89
CA ARG A 96 9.06 -1.75 -3.31
C ARG A 96 8.09 -2.67 -4.08
N GLY A 97 7.41 -2.13 -5.08
CA GLY A 97 6.52 -2.88 -5.98
C GLY A 97 5.03 -2.75 -5.65
N VAL A 98 4.67 -2.07 -4.56
CA VAL A 98 3.31 -1.54 -4.36
C VAL A 98 3.01 -0.49 -5.42
N LEU A 99 1.80 -0.51 -5.98
CA LEU A 99 1.38 0.43 -7.02
C LEU A 99 1.19 1.82 -6.43
N ALA A 100 1.51 2.86 -7.20
CA ALA A 100 1.37 4.26 -6.76
C ALA A 100 -0.06 4.61 -6.32
N ARG A 101 -1.08 4.05 -7.00
CA ARG A 101 -2.49 4.23 -6.63
C ARG A 101 -2.84 3.71 -5.23
N ASP A 102 -2.07 2.75 -4.73
CA ASP A 102 -2.29 2.10 -3.43
C ASP A 102 -1.46 2.76 -2.34
N GLY A 103 -0.25 3.20 -2.66
CA GLY A 103 0.65 3.84 -1.70
C GLY A 103 0.25 5.24 -1.26
N GLY A 104 -0.65 5.91 -2.00
CA GLY A 104 -0.95 7.33 -1.76
C GLY A 104 0.17 8.24 -2.25
N VAL A 105 -0.05 9.55 -2.14
CA VAL A 105 0.99 10.55 -2.43
C VAL A 105 2.01 10.51 -1.28
N PRO A 106 3.33 10.44 -1.53
CA PRO A 106 4.30 10.67 -0.47
C PRO A 106 3.96 12.01 0.18
N ALA A 107 3.73 12.00 1.50
CA ALA A 107 3.61 13.23 2.26
C ALA A 107 4.79 14.09 1.86
N SER A 108 4.52 15.15 1.10
CA SER A 108 5.55 16.06 0.66
C SER A 108 6.01 16.79 1.92
N ASP A 109 7.23 16.50 2.33
CA ASP A 109 7.88 17.16 3.44
C ASP A 109 8.19 18.61 3.01
N GLY A 110 7.30 19.54 3.36
CA GLY A 110 7.55 20.99 3.52
C GLY A 110 7.70 21.87 2.26
N PRO A 111 7.68 23.22 2.43
CA PRO A 111 8.05 23.90 3.66
C PRO A 111 6.92 24.62 4.40
N ASP A 112 7.07 24.56 5.73
CA ASP A 112 6.78 25.63 6.68
C ASP A 112 6.90 27.04 6.07
N GLY A 113 5.86 27.83 6.23
CA GLY A 113 5.74 29.19 5.73
C GLY A 113 4.67 29.90 6.54
N THR A 114 5.09 30.36 7.71
CA THR A 114 4.38 31.29 8.58
C THR A 114 3.82 32.48 7.81
N ASP A 115 2.51 32.69 7.88
CA ASP A 115 1.92 34.04 7.86
C ASP A 115 1.01 34.15 9.08
N GLY A 116 1.66 34.13 10.25
CA GLY A 116 1.07 34.75 11.43
C GLY A 116 1.01 36.24 11.17
N GLU A 117 -0.15 36.71 10.69
CA GLU A 117 -0.49 38.12 10.67
C GLU A 117 -0.44 38.61 12.12
N ALA A 118 0.69 39.20 12.49
CA ALA A 118 0.87 39.86 13.77
C ALA A 118 -0.02 41.10 13.75
N ASP A 119 -1.22 40.91 14.28
CA ASP A 119 -2.08 41.93 14.85
C ASP A 119 -1.19 42.92 15.62
N THR A 120 -0.99 44.10 15.06
CA THR A 120 -0.31 45.21 15.72
C THR A 120 -1.39 45.95 16.51
N PRO A 121 -1.48 45.83 17.84
CA PRO A 121 -2.32 46.73 18.59
C PRO A 121 -1.63 48.10 18.60
N GLU A 122 -2.16 49.01 17.79
CA GLU A 122 -1.87 50.44 17.84
C GLU A 122 -2.31 50.96 19.21
N HIS A 123 -1.37 51.11 20.15
CA HIS A 123 -1.60 51.78 21.42
C HIS A 123 -1.26 53.28 21.26
N PRO A 124 -2.20 54.22 21.45
CA PRO A 124 -1.90 55.64 21.44
C PRO A 124 -1.55 56.12 22.87
N PRO A 125 -1.38 57.43 23.08
CA PRO A 125 -0.11 58.14 23.24
C PRO A 125 0.26 58.39 24.72
N GLN A 126 1.52 58.75 25.03
CA GLN A 126 1.84 59.47 26.28
C GLN A 126 2.85 60.63 26.05
N PRO A 127 2.63 61.80 26.68
CA PRO A 127 3.48 62.99 26.59
C PRO A 127 4.49 63.10 27.76
N ALA A 128 5.60 63.83 27.54
CA ALA A 128 6.46 64.55 28.51
C ALA A 128 7.76 64.94 27.75
N ASP A 129 8.35 66.13 27.80
CA ASP A 129 8.33 67.29 28.69
C ASP A 129 8.53 68.57 27.85
#